data_AF-A0A7G5BSX0-F1
#
_entry.id   AF-A0A7G5BSX0-F1
#
_cell.length_a   1.000
_cell.length_b   1.000
_cell.length_c   1.000
_cell.angle_alpha   90.00
_cell.angle_beta   90.00
_cell.angle_gamma   90.00
#
_symmetry.space_group_name_H-M   'P 1'
#
loop_
_entity.id
_entity.type
_entity.pdbx_description
1 polymer ?
#
loop_
_entity_poly.entity_id
_entity_poly.type
_entity_poly.pdbx_seq_one_letter_code
_entity_poly.pdbx_strand_id
1 'polypeptide(L)'
;MYSKTLYYEGLSLRFLGMTEDDLWLAEIVLTKNKYETSEGIKVGDTLNALINAYPNIKFSATTVIDEKPNSEVYEFFQDSLGFFAEFIIDENETIEEIHMYFLFD
;
A
#
# COMPACT_ATOMS: atom_id res chain seq x y z
N MET A 1 4.54 9.19 -21.02
CA MET A 1 4.71 8.21 -19.94
C MET A 1 3.76 7.08 -20.22
N TYR A 2 4.29 5.89 -20.45
CA TYR A 2 3.53 4.67 -20.63
C TYR A 2 3.14 4.11 -19.27
N SER A 3 1.99 3.46 -19.19
CA SER A 3 1.48 2.81 -17.98
C SER A 3 0.84 1.48 -18.33
N LYS A 4 1.12 0.47 -17.50
CA LYS A 4 0.53 -0.87 -17.62
C LYS A 4 0.14 -1.36 -16.24
N THR A 5 -1.10 -1.83 -16.10
CA THR A 5 -1.56 -2.45 -14.86
C THR A 5 -1.85 -3.92 -15.08
N LEU A 6 -1.31 -4.77 -14.22
CA LEU A 6 -1.66 -6.19 -14.13
C LEU A 6 -2.61 -6.39 -12.96
N TYR A 7 -3.67 -7.16 -13.19
CA TYR A 7 -4.67 -7.48 -12.19
C TYR A 7 -4.71 -8.98 -11.92
N TYR A 8 -4.63 -9.32 -10.65
CA TYR A 8 -4.83 -10.65 -10.11
C TYR A 8 -5.91 -10.57 -9.03
N GLU A 9 -6.37 -11.72 -8.56
CA GLU A 9 -7.37 -11.74 -7.51
C GLU A 9 -6.80 -11.18 -6.20
N GLY A 10 -7.19 -9.96 -5.83
CA GLY A 10 -6.74 -9.29 -4.61
C GLY A 10 -5.37 -8.60 -4.69
N LEU A 11 -4.80 -8.50 -5.90
CA LEU A 11 -3.50 -7.88 -6.16
C LEU A 11 -3.54 -7.09 -7.47
N SER A 12 -3.13 -5.84 -7.42
CA SER A 12 -2.90 -4.99 -8.60
C SER A 12 -1.45 -4.55 -8.63
N LEU A 13 -0.82 -4.60 -9.81
CA LEU A 13 0.55 -4.13 -10.03
C LEU A 13 0.54 -3.06 -11.11
N ARG A 14 0.91 -1.82 -10.78
CA ARG A 14 1.02 -0.72 -11.74
C ARG A 14 2.48 -0.49 -12.09
N PHE A 15 2.76 -0.51 -13.38
CA PHE A 15 4.07 -0.25 -13.96
C PHE A 15 4.04 1.04 -14.76
N LEU A 16 5.10 1.84 -14.66
CA LEU A 16 5.29 3.08 -15.40
C LEU A 16 6.59 3.01 -16.20
N GLY A 17 6.64 3.74 -17.32
CA GLY A 17 7.81 3.77 -18.18
C GLY A 17 7.83 4.93 -19.16
N MET A 18 8.99 5.15 -19.79
CA MET A 18 9.08 6.05 -20.95
C MET A 18 8.60 5.36 -22.24
N THR A 19 8.84 4.05 -22.33
CA THR A 19 8.49 3.17 -23.45
C THR A 19 7.74 1.93 -22.91
N GLU A 20 7.24 1.06 -23.80
CA GLU A 20 6.62 -0.21 -23.38
C GLU A 20 7.63 -1.24 -22.87
N ASP A 21 8.90 -1.12 -23.28
CA ASP A 21 9.97 -2.05 -22.95
C ASP A 21 10.73 -1.64 -21.67
N ASP A 22 10.69 -0.36 -21.30
CA ASP A 22 11.37 0.20 -20.14
C ASP A 22 10.38 0.52 -19.00
N LEU A 23 9.75 -0.53 -18.45
CA LEU A 23 8.79 -0.41 -17.36
C LEU A 23 9.42 -0.71 -16.00
N TRP A 24 9.14 0.13 -15.00
CA TRP A 24 9.41 -0.13 -13.59
C TRP A 24 8.10 -0.28 -12.81
N LEU A 25 8.14 -1.07 -11.74
CA LEU A 25 7.02 -1.23 -10.83
C LEU A 25 6.85 0.06 -10.02
N ALA A 26 5.71 0.74 -10.14
CA ALA A 26 5.45 2.00 -9.45
C ALA A 26 4.54 1.80 -8.22
N GLU A 27 3.61 0.85 -8.28
CA GLU A 27 2.66 0.61 -7.20
C GLU A 27 2.20 -0.86 -7.15
N ILE A 28 2.01 -1.36 -5.94
CA ILE A 28 1.32 -2.60 -5.62
C ILE A 28 0.11 -2.26 -4.74
N VAL A 29 -1.06 -2.81 -5.06
CA VAL A 29 -2.27 -2.69 -4.23
C VAL A 29 -2.76 -4.07 -3.83
N LEU A 30 -2.99 -4.29 -2.53
CA LEU A 30 -3.52 -5.52 -1.96
C LEU A 30 -4.91 -5.27 -1.38
N THR A 31 -5.90 -6.04 -1.83
CA THR A 31 -7.32 -5.88 -1.42
C THR A 31 -7.93 -7.16 -0.85
N LYS A 32 -7.16 -8.25 -0.74
CA LYS A 32 -7.60 -9.51 -0.14
C LYS A 32 -6.49 -10.16 0.68
N ASN A 33 -6.90 -10.99 1.64
CA ASN A 33 -6.04 -11.84 2.47
C ASN A 33 -5.44 -13.03 1.66
N LYS A 34 -4.65 -12.71 0.63
CA LYS A 34 -3.95 -13.69 -0.22
C LYS A 34 -2.45 -13.40 -0.37
N TYR A 35 -2.05 -12.16 -0.11
CA TYR A 35 -0.68 -11.68 -0.23
C TYR A 35 -0.32 -10.93 1.04
N GLU A 36 0.95 -10.97 1.39
CA GLU A 36 1.51 -10.31 2.57
C GLU A 36 2.65 -9.39 2.15
N THR A 37 2.89 -8.35 2.95
CA THR A 37 4.09 -7.50 2.83
C THR A 37 5.33 -8.25 3.30
N SER A 38 6.51 -7.68 3.09
CA SER A 38 7.78 -8.24 3.60
C SER A 38 7.81 -8.41 5.11
N GLU A 39 7.06 -7.58 5.84
CA GLU A 39 6.96 -7.61 7.30
C GLU A 39 5.83 -8.54 7.78
N GLY A 40 5.21 -9.32 6.89
CA GLY A 40 4.20 -10.32 7.21
C GLY A 40 2.81 -9.76 7.47
N ILE A 41 2.52 -8.53 7.04
CA ILE A 41 1.20 -7.90 7.17
C ILE A 41 0.34 -8.16 5.93
N LYS A 42 -0.94 -8.47 6.13
CA LYS A 42 -1.91 -8.64 5.04
C LYS A 42 -3.26 -8.00 5.35
N VAL A 43 -4.09 -7.89 4.32
CA VAL A 43 -5.50 -7.48 4.47
C VAL A 43 -6.22 -8.43 5.42
N GLY A 44 -6.95 -7.87 6.38
CA GLY A 44 -7.63 -8.57 7.47
C GLY A 44 -6.82 -8.67 8.77
N ASP A 45 -5.55 -8.28 8.78
CA ASP A 45 -4.80 -8.14 10.04
C ASP A 45 -5.25 -6.88 10.80
N THR A 46 -4.97 -6.84 12.10
CA THR A 46 -5.38 -5.72 12.96
C THR A 46 -4.37 -4.58 12.95
N LEU A 47 -4.83 -3.38 13.31
CA LEU A 47 -3.98 -2.20 13.51
C LEU A 47 -2.87 -2.47 14.52
N ASN A 48 -3.15 -3.22 15.59
CA ASN A 48 -2.11 -3.59 16.55
C ASN A 48 -1.03 -4.49 15.92
N ALA A 49 -1.41 -5.44 15.05
CA ALA A 49 -0.42 -6.25 14.32
C ALA A 49 0.46 -5.36 13.42
N LEU A 50 -0.16 -4.40 12.72
CA LEU A 50 0.52 -3.43 11.87
C LEU A 50 1.55 -2.60 12.64
N ILE A 51 1.15 -1.98 13.76
CA ILE A 51 2.04 -1.14 14.58
C ILE A 51 3.23 -1.94 15.11
N ASN A 52 3.03 -3.22 15.45
CA ASN A 52 4.11 -4.09 15.90
C ASN A 52 5.09 -4.47 14.78
N ALA A 53 4.59 -4.68 13.55
CA ALA A 53 5.42 -5.01 12.40
C ALA A 53 6.15 -3.79 11.81
N TYR A 54 5.55 -2.60 11.90
CA TYR A 54 6.11 -1.35 11.39
C TYR A 54 6.26 -0.30 12.51
N PRO A 55 7.35 -0.35 13.31
CA PRO A 55 7.51 0.51 14.50
C PRO A 55 7.53 2.03 14.22
N ASN A 56 7.79 2.43 12.97
CA ASN A 56 7.86 3.83 12.55
C ASN A 56 6.64 4.28 11.72
N ILE A 57 5.59 3.45 11.67
CA ILE A 57 4.35 3.80 10.98
C ILE A 57 3.66 4.98 11.67
N LYS A 58 3.02 5.86 10.90
CA LYS A 58 2.37 7.07 11.41
C LYS A 58 0.94 7.16 10.91
N PHE A 59 0.03 7.57 11.78
CA PHE A 59 -1.32 7.94 11.37
C PHE A 59 -1.30 9.22 10.54
N SER A 60 -1.96 9.21 9.39
CA SER A 60 -2.09 10.34 8.48
C SER A 60 -3.43 11.04 8.66
N ALA A 61 -3.46 12.02 9.56
CA ALA A 61 -4.70 12.74 9.93
C ALA A 61 -5.28 13.61 8.80
N THR A 62 -4.56 13.80 7.70
CA THR A 62 -4.97 14.64 6.57
C THR A 62 -5.50 13.86 5.38
N THR A 63 -5.29 12.55 5.33
CA THR A 63 -5.69 11.72 4.22
C THR A 63 -7.12 11.22 4.46
N VAL A 64 -8.04 11.68 3.62
CA VAL A 64 -9.43 11.20 3.58
C VAL A 64 -9.66 10.55 2.23
N ILE A 65 -10.18 9.32 2.26
CA ILE A 65 -10.54 8.58 1.06
C ILE A 65 -12.03 8.82 0.81
N ASP A 66 -12.38 9.50 -0.28
CA ASP A 66 -13.78 9.88 -0.59
C ASP A 66 -14.74 8.68 -0.60
N GLU A 67 -14.25 7.52 -1.06
CA GLU A 67 -15.02 6.27 -1.12
C GLU A 67 -15.13 5.56 0.25
N LYS A 68 -14.26 5.93 1.21
CA LYS A 68 -14.13 5.31 2.53
C LYS A 68 -13.91 6.36 3.63
N PRO A 69 -14.92 7.21 3.89
CA PRO A 69 -14.74 8.41 4.73
C PRO A 69 -14.49 8.12 6.21
N ASN A 70 -14.75 6.89 6.67
CA ASN A 70 -14.51 6.46 8.05
C ASN A 70 -13.19 5.70 8.22
N SER A 71 -12.47 5.45 7.12
CA SER A 71 -11.22 4.70 7.18
C SER A 71 -10.07 5.60 7.60
N GLU A 72 -9.20 5.05 8.42
CA GLU A 72 -7.94 5.68 8.83
C GLU A 72 -6.82 5.25 7.89
N VAL A 73 -5.88 6.16 7.61
CA VAL A 73 -4.70 5.83 6.79
C VAL A 73 -3.46 5.89 7.67
N TYR A 74 -2.69 4.81 7.65
CA TYR A 74 -1.39 4.72 8.30
C TYR A 74 -0.30 4.63 7.25
N GLU A 75 0.72 5.47 7.39
CA GLU A 75 1.79 5.67 6.41
C GLU A 75 3.12 5.18 6.98
N PHE A 76 3.84 4.41 6.16
CA PHE A 76 5.22 4.03 6.41
C PHE A 76 6.10 4.53 5.27
N PHE A 77 7.22 5.18 5.62
CA PHE A 77 8.15 5.70 4.64
C PHE A 77 9.57 5.25 4.95
N GLN A 78 10.27 4.79 3.92
CA GLN A 78 11.66 4.37 3.98
C GLN A 78 12.48 5.11 2.92
N ASP A 79 12.95 6.30 3.30
CA ASP A 79 13.73 7.24 2.47
C ASP A 79 14.81 6.55 1.64
N SER A 80 15.62 5.69 2.27
CA SER A 80 16.79 5.08 1.62
C SER A 80 16.45 4.13 0.48
N LEU A 81 15.19 3.71 0.35
CA LEU A 81 14.71 2.80 -0.69
C LEU A 81 13.73 3.46 -1.65
N GLY A 82 13.40 4.74 -1.47
CA GLY A 82 12.31 5.38 -2.23
C GLY A 82 10.98 4.66 -2.04
N PHE A 83 10.75 4.03 -0.88
CA PHE A 83 9.59 3.20 -0.62
C PHE A 83 8.60 3.89 0.32
N PHE A 84 7.34 3.88 -0.06
CA PHE A 84 6.22 4.43 0.70
C PHE A 84 5.08 3.41 0.74
N ALA A 85 4.43 3.24 1.88
CA ALA A 85 3.27 2.36 2.00
C ALA A 85 2.15 3.03 2.79
N GLU A 86 0.93 2.80 2.34
CA GLU A 86 -0.31 3.23 2.99
C GLU A 86 -1.11 1.99 3.38
N PHE A 87 -1.56 1.96 4.61
CA PHE A 87 -2.44 0.93 5.16
C PHE A 87 -3.76 1.59 5.49
N ILE A 88 -4.82 1.13 4.85
CA ILE A 88 -6.16 1.65 5.04
C ILE A 88 -6.86 0.76 6.07
N ILE A 89 -7.29 1.36 7.18
CA ILE A 89 -7.83 0.71 8.36
C ILE A 89 -9.30 1.06 8.49
N ASP A 90 -10.15 0.06 8.64
CA ASP A 90 -11.59 0.26 8.84
C ASP A 90 -11.92 0.66 10.29
N GLU A 91 -13.21 0.93 10.54
CA GLU A 91 -13.72 1.31 11.86
C GLU A 91 -13.57 0.22 12.94
N ASN A 92 -13.25 -1.02 12.55
CA ASN A 92 -13.00 -2.16 13.43
C ASN A 92 -11.50 -2.39 13.67
N GLU A 93 -10.66 -1.40 13.36
CA GLU A 93 -9.20 -1.48 13.48
C GLU A 93 -8.60 -2.63 12.65
N THR A 94 -9.20 -2.94 11.50
CA THR A 94 -8.76 -4.01 10.60
C THR A 94 -8.28 -3.44 9.27
N ILE A 95 -7.16 -3.95 8.75
CA ILE A 95 -6.63 -3.55 7.45
C ILE A 95 -7.59 -4.02 6.35
N GLU A 96 -8.12 -3.09 5.59
CA GLU A 96 -8.98 -3.40 4.43
C GLU A 96 -8.21 -3.36 3.10
N GLU A 97 -7.15 -2.56 3.02
CA GLU A 97 -6.38 -2.36 1.80
C GLU A 97 -4.95 -1.88 2.11
N ILE A 98 -4.00 -2.29 1.28
CA ILE A 98 -2.58 -1.93 1.42
C ILE A 98 -2.08 -1.41 0.08
N HIS A 99 -1.53 -0.20 0.05
CA HIS A 99 -0.84 0.36 -1.09
C HIS A 99 0.65 0.45 -0.80
N MET A 100 1.48 0.06 -1.76
CA MET A 100 2.92 0.13 -1.69
C MET A 100 3.44 0.80 -2.95
N TYR A 101 4.16 1.89 -2.78
CA TYR A 101 4.66 2.75 -3.84
C TYR A 101 6.17 2.74 -3.88
N PHE A 102 6.70 2.74 -5.10
CA PHE A 102 8.14 2.72 -5.38
C PHE A 102 8.46 3.98 -6.18
N LEU A 103 9.12 4.92 -5.50
CA LEU A 103 9.60 6.17 -6.07
C LEU A 103 10.98 5.93 -6.65
N PHE A 104 11.16 6.32 -7.91
CA PHE A 104 12.45 6.34 -8.57
C PHE A 104 12.76 7.79 -8.95
N ASP A 105 13.99 8.23 -8.67
CA ASP A 105 14.55 9.49 -9.14
C ASP A 105 14.87 9.44 -10.65
#